data_AF-A0A3D1N8P5-F1
#
_entry.id   AF-A0A3D1N8P5-F1
#
_cell.length_a   1.000
_cell.length_b   1.000
_cell.length_c   1.000
_cell.angle_alpha   90.00
_cell.angle_beta   90.00
_cell.angle_gamma   90.00
#
_symmetry.space_group_name_H-M   'P 1'
#
loop_
_entity.id
_entity.type
_entity.pdbx_description
1 polymer ?
#
loop_
_entity_poly.entity_id
_entity_poly.type
_entity_poly.pdbx_seq_one_letter_code
_entity_poly.pdbx_strand_id
1 'polypeptide(L)' 'MKNLLLTNWHLMRWVRLAFAIFLFSQAYILREWGFVAFGAFFLFQVIFNMGCGPNGCAVPNSKK' A
#
# COMPACT_ATOMS: atom_id res chain seq x y z
N MET A 1 13.86 18.22 0.57
CA MET A 1 12.59 17.44 0.58
C MET A 1 12.53 16.32 -0.47
N LYS A 2 13.66 15.82 -1.00
CA LYS A 2 13.67 14.66 -1.92
C LYS A 2 13.92 13.33 -1.18
N ASN A 3 14.56 13.42 -0.01
CA ASN A 3 14.88 12.26 0.82
C ASN A 3 13.66 11.61 1.48
N LEU A 4 12.53 12.29 1.72
CA LEU A 4 11.32 11.62 2.25
C LEU A 4 10.61 10.72 1.21
N LEU A 5 10.82 10.99 -0.08
CA LEU A 5 10.28 10.18 -1.18
C LEU A 5 11.15 8.94 -1.50
N LEU A 6 12.43 8.98 -1.11
CA LEU A 6 13.45 7.96 -1.42
C LEU A 6 14.06 7.28 -0.18
N THR A 7 13.91 7.86 1.01
CA THR A 7 14.26 7.29 2.32
C THR A 7 12.94 6.96 3.01
N ASN A 8 12.77 5.69 3.41
CA ASN A 8 11.51 5.05 3.87
C ASN A 8 10.65 4.40 2.78
N TRP A 9 11.22 3.90 1.67
CA TRP A 9 10.60 2.79 0.93
C TRP A 9 10.68 1.52 1.80
N HIS A 10 9.76 1.44 2.76
CA HIS A 10 9.63 0.29 3.63
C HIS A 10 9.23 -0.92 2.80
N LEU A 11 9.81 -2.09 3.12
CA LEU A 11 9.50 -3.37 2.48
C LEU A 11 7.98 -3.62 2.35
N MET A 12 7.18 -3.12 3.30
CA MET A 12 5.73 -3.20 3.28
C MET A 12 5.05 -2.51 2.08
N ARG A 13 5.62 -1.41 1.54
CA ARG A 13 5.08 -0.73 0.35
C ARG A 13 5.26 -1.58 -0.91
N TRP A 14 6.41 -2.24 -1.03
CA TRP A 14 6.68 -3.21 -2.10
C TRP A 14 5.76 -4.42 -2.02
N VAL A 15 5.54 -4.96 -0.81
CA VAL A 15 4.62 -6.08 -0.59
C VAL A 15 3.19 -5.71 -0.99
N ARG A 16 2.69 -4.54 -0.58
CA ARG A 16 1.36 -4.05 -0.98
C ARG A 16 1.25 -3.87 -2.50
N LEU A 17 2.29 -3.35 -3.15
CA LEU A 17 2.32 -3.19 -4.60
C LEU A 17 2.31 -4.54 -5.32
N ALA A 18 3.11 -5.51 -4.87
CA ALA A 18 3.12 -6.86 -5.42
C ALA A 18 1.75 -7.52 -5.29
N PHE A 19 1.08 -7.33 -4.15
CA PHE A 19 -0.28 -7.84 -3.93
C PHE A 19 -1.31 -7.17 -4.86
N ALA A 20 -1.22 -5.86 -5.07
CA ALA A 20 -2.08 -5.15 -6.02
C ALA A 20 -1.92 -5.69 -7.45
N ILE A 21 -0.68 -5.87 -7.91
CA ILE A 21 -0.38 -6.42 -9.25
C ILE A 21 -0.92 -7.85 -9.37
N PHE A 22 -0.71 -8.68 -8.34
CA PHE A 22 -1.25 -10.03 -8.29
C PHE A 22 -2.78 -10.04 -8.43
N LEU A 23 -3.49 -9.21 -7.67
CA LEU A 23 -4.95 -9.11 -7.75
C LEU A 23 -5.44 -8.65 -9.13
N PHE A 24 -4.74 -7.70 -9.77
CA PHE A 24 -5.07 -7.30 -11.13
C PHE A 24 -4.80 -8.41 -12.16
N SER A 25 -3.74 -9.19 -12.00
CA SER A 25 -3.48 -10.37 -12.83
C SER A 25 -4.60 -11.40 -12.68
N GLN A 26 -5.03 -11.68 -11.44
CA GLN A 26 -6.15 -12.58 -11.19
C GLN A 26 -7.47 -12.02 -11.75
N ALA A 27 -7.69 -10.72 -11.67
CA ALA A 27 -8.86 -10.06 -12.28
C ALA A 27 -8.89 -10.25 -13.80
N TYR A 28 -7.74 -10.22 -14.46
CA TYR A 28 -7.64 -10.47 -15.90
C TYR A 28 -7.93 -11.94 -16.26
N ILE A 29 -7.37 -12.89 -15.50
CA ILE A 29 -7.54 -14.33 -15.75
C ILE A 29 -8.98 -14.78 -15.46
N LEU A 30 -9.53 -14.43 -14.29
CA LEU A 30 -10.88 -14.84 -13.88
C LEU A 30 -11.98 -13.96 -14.47
N ARG A 31 -11.62 -12.78 -15.02
CA ARG A 31 -12.56 -11.75 -15.54
C ARG A 31 -13.58 -11.28 -14.51
N GLU A 32 -13.26 -11.42 -13.23
CA GLU A 32 -14.13 -11.08 -12.11
C GLU A 32 -13.82 -9.66 -11.61
N TRP A 33 -14.83 -8.79 -11.64
CA TRP A 33 -14.69 -7.38 -11.29
C TRP A 33 -14.35 -7.12 -9.82
N GLY A 34 -14.66 -8.08 -8.93
CA GLY A 34 -14.33 -7.96 -7.50
C GLY A 34 -12.84 -7.79 -7.24
N PHE A 35 -11.98 -8.51 -7.98
CA PHE A 35 -10.52 -8.41 -7.82
C PHE A 35 -9.98 -7.05 -8.27
N VAL A 36 -10.62 -6.39 -9.24
CA VAL A 36 -10.26 -5.03 -9.67
C VAL A 36 -10.47 -4.04 -8.52
N ALA A 37 -11.60 -4.14 -7.80
CA ALA A 37 -11.90 -3.26 -6.67
C ALA A 37 -10.88 -3.42 -5.54
N PHE A 38 -10.54 -4.67 -5.18
CA PHE A 38 -9.52 -4.95 -4.16
C PHE A 38 -8.11 -4.52 -4.62
N GLY A 39 -7.75 -4.79 -5.88
CA GLY A 39 -6.48 -4.33 -6.45
C GLY A 39 -6.33 -2.81 -6.42
N ALA A 40 -7.40 -2.08 -6.77
CA ALA A 40 -7.43 -0.62 -6.73
C ALA A 40 -7.28 -0.08 -5.30
N PHE A 41 -7.88 -0.73 -4.30
CA PHE A 41 -7.72 -0.37 -2.90
C PHE A 41 -6.25 -0.47 -2.43
N PHE A 42 -5.58 -1.59 -2.71
CA PHE A 42 -4.16 -1.74 -2.35
C PHE A 42 -3.25 -0.80 -3.13
N LEU A 43 -3.56 -0.53 -4.40
CA LEU A 43 -2.83 0.44 -5.21
C LEU A 43 -2.98 1.86 -4.65
N PHE A 44 -4.19 2.23 -4.21
CA PHE A 44 -4.44 3.49 -3.52
C PHE A 44 -3.59 3.60 -2.23
N GLN A 45 -3.54 2.56 -1.41
CA GLN A 45 -2.68 2.54 -0.22
C GLN A 45 -1.19 2.74 -0.54
N VAL A 46 -0.70 2.22 -1.67
CA VAL A 46 0.69 2.40 -2.13
C VAL A 46 0.96 3.84 -2.58
N ILE A 47 0.02 4.46 -3.29
CA ILE A 47 0.15 5.85 -3.77
C ILE A 47 0.14 6.82 -2.60
N PHE A 48 -0.89 6.75 -1.76
CA PHE A 48 -1.09 7.68 -0.65
C PHE A 48 -0.27 7.31 0.59
N ASN A 49 0.46 6.19 0.56
CA ASN A 49 1.17 5.60 1.70
C ASN A 49 0.25 5.49 2.94
N MET A 50 -1.05 5.27 2.71
CA MET A 50 -2.06 5.15 3.75
C MET A 50 -1.98 3.74 4.33
N GLY A 51 -1.65 3.67 5.62
CA GLY A 51 -1.61 2.44 6.39
C GLY A 51 -0.57 2.50 7.50
N CYS A 52 -0.80 1.74 8.57
CA CYS A 52 0.19 1.64 9.63
C CYS A 52 1.44 0.91 9.11
N GLY A 53 2.61 1.45 9.44
CA GLY A 53 3.89 0.77 9.23
C GLY A 53 4.16 -0.29 10.30
N PRO A 54 5.34 -0.93 10.30
CA PRO A 54 5.71 -1.92 11.32
C PRO A 54 5.76 -1.36 12.75
N ASN A 55 5.88 -0.04 12.92
CA ASN A 55 5.78 0.62 14.23
C ASN A 55 4.34 1.03 14.61
N GLY A 56 3.33 0.54 13.89
CA GLY A 56 1.93 0.85 14.12
C GLY A 56 1.53 2.28 13.76
N CYS A 57 0.24 2.58 13.89
CA CYS A 57 -0.26 3.95 13.86
C CYS A 57 -0.16 4.53 15.28
N ALA A 58 1.08 4.79 15.73
CA ALA A 58 1.28 5.47 16.99
C ALA A 58 0.79 6.92 16.85
N VAL A 59 -0.27 7.29 17.57
CA VAL A 59 -0.67 8.68 17.74
C VAL A 59 0.54 9.38 18.40
N PRO A 60 1.09 10.46 17.81
CA PRO A 60 2.23 11.14 18.40
C PRO A 60 1.84 11.56 19.81
N ASN A 61 2.46 10.95 20.81
CA ASN A 61 2.27 11.32 22.20
C ASN A 61 3.03 12.62 22.40
N SER A 62 2.38 13.75 22.14
CA SER A 62 2.87 15.07 22.51
C SER A 62 2.84 15.19 24.03
N LYS A 63 3.73 14.47 24.71
CA LYS A 63 4.14 14.82 26.07
C LYS A 63 4.99 16.09 25.91
N LYS A 64 4.35 17.22 26.22
CA LYS A 64 5.00 18.50 26.46
C LYS A 64 6.02 18.37 27.58
#